data_AF-A0A1S7PLU2-F1
#
_entry.id   AF-A0A1S7PLU2-F1
#
_cell.length_a   1.000
_cell.length_b   1.000
_cell.length_c   1.000
_cell.angle_alpha   90.00
_cell.angle_beta   90.00
_cell.angle_gamma   90.00
#
_symmetry.space_group_name_H-M   'P 1'
#
loop_
_entity.id
_entity.type
_entity.pdbx_description
1 polymer ?
#
loop_
_entity_poly.entity_id
_entity_poly.type
_entity_poly.pdbx_seq_one_letter_code
_entity_poly.pdbx_strand_id
1 'polypeptide(L)'
;MGAASLREQSIPRFALRRDEAAASLAISPSLFDNWVDEGKMPKGRKVGRVVLWDTESIRSAWLALADGEPDQKDDGDNPYKDIVV
;
A
#
# COMPACT_ATOMS: atom_id res chain seq x y z
N MET A 1 35.75 -10.12 -0.02
CA MET A 1 34.53 -9.76 -0.75
C MET A 1 33.36 -10.45 -0.07
N GLY A 2 32.53 -9.69 0.64
CA GLY A 2 31.37 -10.26 1.34
C GLY A 2 30.36 -10.76 0.32
N ALA A 3 29.85 -11.98 0.51
CA ALA A 3 28.77 -12.50 -0.31
C ALA A 3 27.61 -11.49 -0.25
N ALA A 4 27.25 -10.93 -1.41
CA ALA A 4 26.08 -10.08 -1.53
C ALA A 4 24.91 -10.84 -0.90
N SER A 5 24.39 -10.33 0.21
CA SER A 5 23.31 -10.96 0.97
C SER A 5 22.14 -11.20 0.00
N LEU A 6 21.27 -12.19 0.22
CA LEU A 6 20.03 -12.30 -0.57
C LEU A 6 19.19 -11.00 -0.55
N ARG A 7 19.50 -10.06 0.36
CA ARG A 7 18.99 -8.69 0.41
C ARG A 7 19.51 -7.78 -0.72
N GLU A 8 20.72 -8.02 -1.20
CA GLU A 8 21.39 -7.30 -2.31
C GLU A 8 21.09 -7.92 -3.68
N GLN A 9 20.56 -9.15 -3.69
CA GLN A 9 19.94 -9.69 -4.89
C GLN A 9 18.58 -9.00 -5.03
N SER A 10 18.43 -8.20 -6.09
CA SER A 10 17.18 -7.64 -6.59
C SER A 10 16.22 -8.75 -7.06
N ILE A 11 15.96 -9.74 -6.20
CA ILE A 11 14.90 -10.71 -6.40
C ILE A 11 13.60 -9.92 -6.23
N PRO A 12 12.70 -9.91 -7.23
CA PRO A 12 11.42 -9.25 -7.10
C PRO A 12 10.69 -9.86 -5.90
N ARG A 13 10.52 -9.08 -4.84
CA ARG A 13 9.75 -9.49 -3.66
C ARG A 13 8.27 -9.42 -4.04
N PHE A 14 7.70 -10.58 -4.38
CA PHE A 14 6.27 -10.69 -4.66
C PHE A 14 5.43 -10.72 -3.36
N ALA A 15 6.05 -11.09 -2.23
CA ALA A 15 5.38 -11.12 -0.93
C ALA A 15 5.97 -10.06 0.03
N LEU A 16 5.13 -9.12 0.44
CA LEU A 16 5.47 -7.99 1.31
C LEU A 16 4.91 -8.18 2.71
N ARG A 17 5.66 -7.72 3.72
CA ARG A 17 5.11 -7.53 5.07
C ARG A 17 4.30 -6.23 5.12
N ARG A 18 3.54 -6.03 6.19
CA ARG A 18 2.74 -4.82 6.42
C ARG A 18 3.52 -3.53 6.15
N ASP A 19 4.69 -3.39 6.77
CA ASP A 19 5.53 -2.19 6.61
C ASP A 19 6.05 -2.01 5.17
N GLU A 20 6.42 -3.10 4.51
CA GLU A 20 6.90 -3.07 3.12
C GLU A 20 5.76 -2.73 2.14
N ALA A 21 4.55 -3.25 2.39
CA ALA A 21 3.36 -2.94 1.61
C ALA A 21 2.99 -1.44 1.74
N ALA A 22 3.00 -0.91 2.96
CA ALA A 22 2.77 0.50 3.21
C ALA A 22 3.85 1.39 2.55
N ALA A 23 5.12 1.02 2.69
CA ALA A 23 6.23 1.73 2.06
C ALA A 23 6.14 1.72 0.52
N SER A 24 5.67 0.63 -0.09
CA SER A 24 5.48 0.52 -1.55
C SER A 24 4.44 1.51 -2.10
N LEU A 25 3.51 1.93 -1.25
CA LEU A 25 2.47 2.91 -1.55
C LEU A 25 2.81 4.32 -1.01
N ALA A 26 4.01 4.49 -0.42
CA ALA A 26 4.45 5.71 0.25
C ALA A 26 3.50 6.21 1.37
N ILE A 27 2.86 5.28 2.11
CA ILE A 27 1.96 5.60 3.22
C ILE A 27 2.44 5.00 4.54
N SER A 28 1.83 5.45 5.65
CA SER A 28 2.07 4.86 6.96
C SER A 28 1.44 3.46 7.08
N PRO A 29 2.01 2.55 7.89
CA PRO A 29 1.43 1.22 8.12
C PRO A 29 0.01 1.24 8.68
N SER A 30 -0.30 2.23 9.52
CA SER A 30 -1.65 2.39 10.09
C SER A 30 -2.66 2.84 9.04
N LEU A 31 -2.26 3.73 8.11
CA LEU A 31 -3.11 4.12 7.00
C LEU A 31 -3.35 2.95 6.04
N PHE A 32 -2.32 2.12 5.82
CA PHE A 32 -2.47 0.90 5.04
C PHE A 32 -3.49 -0.07 5.66
N ASP A 33 -3.48 -0.27 6.98
CA ASP A 33 -4.53 -1.09 7.63
C ASP A 33 -5.92 -0.49 7.45
N ASN A 34 -6.07 0.83 7.56
CA ASN A 34 -7.35 1.49 7.31
C ASN A 34 -7.84 1.22 5.88
N TRP A 35 -6.96 1.30 4.89
CA TRP A 35 -7.32 1.01 3.50
C TRP A 35 -7.70 -0.46 3.29
N VAL A 36 -7.08 -1.39 4.03
CA VAL A 36 -7.47 -2.80 4.00
C VAL A 36 -8.85 -3.01 4.66
N ASP A 37 -9.16 -2.28 5.73
CA ASP A 37 -10.47 -2.31 6.40
C ASP A 37 -11.57 -1.68 5.54
N GLU A 38 -11.28 -0.54 4.91
CA GLU A 38 -12.15 0.16 3.94
C GLU A 38 -12.34 -0.61 2.62
N GLY A 39 -11.63 -1.73 2.41
CA GLY A 39 -11.72 -2.53 1.18
C GLY A 39 -11.00 -1.93 -0.03
N LYS A 40 -10.24 -0.84 0.17
CA LYS A 40 -9.40 -0.17 -0.84
C LYS A 40 -8.14 -0.98 -1.16
N MET A 41 -7.69 -1.83 -0.23
CA MET A 41 -6.51 -2.68 -0.39
C MET A 41 -6.83 -4.16 -0.11
N PRO A 42 -6.08 -5.11 -0.71
CA PRO A 42 -6.34 -6.53 -0.52
C PRO A 42 -6.01 -6.97 0.92
N LYS A 43 -6.79 -7.93 1.43
CA LYS A 43 -6.52 -8.55 2.73
C LYS A 43 -5.25 -9.38 2.69
N GLY A 44 -4.43 -9.24 3.72
CA GLY A 44 -3.18 -9.99 3.85
C GLY A 44 -3.44 -11.49 4.00
N ARG A 45 -2.59 -12.31 3.37
CA ARG A 45 -2.61 -13.76 3.50
C ARG A 45 -1.80 -14.16 4.73
N LYS A 46 -2.45 -14.82 5.68
CA LYS A 46 -1.77 -15.39 6.85
C LYS A 46 -1.07 -16.70 6.46
N VAL A 47 0.26 -16.70 6.48
CA VAL A 47 1.10 -17.89 6.24
C VAL A 47 1.83 -18.20 7.53
N GLY A 48 1.30 -19.17 8.28
CA GLY A 48 1.81 -19.52 9.62
C GLY A 48 1.64 -18.38 10.63
N ARG A 49 2.77 -17.80 11.06
CA ARG A 49 2.83 -16.70 12.05
C ARG A 49 2.93 -15.30 11.43
N VAL A 50 3.04 -15.21 10.11
CA VAL A 50 3.25 -13.93 9.42
C VAL A 50 2.08 -13.65 8.49
N VAL A 51 1.75 -12.37 8.34
CA VAL A 51 0.80 -11.90 7.32
C VAL A 51 1.62 -11.31 6.18
N LEU A 52 1.34 -11.77 4.96
CA LEU A 52 2.01 -11.36 3.75
C LEU A 52 0.99 -10.84 2.74
N TRP A 53 1.36 -9.79 2.04
CA TRP A 53 0.59 -9.23 0.93
C TRP A 53 1.31 -9.50 -0.37
N ASP A 54 0.52 -9.73 -1.40
CA ASP A 54 1.03 -9.92 -2.75
C ASP A 54 1.20 -8.55 -3.44
N THR A 55 2.38 -8.30 -4.00
CA THR A 55 2.72 -7.02 -4.65
C THR A 55 1.84 -6.76 -5.87
N GLU A 56 1.51 -7.78 -6.65
CA GLU A 56 0.65 -7.63 -7.83
C GLU A 56 -0.78 -7.27 -7.42
N SER A 57 -1.27 -7.87 -6.34
CA SER A 57 -2.59 -7.58 -5.77
C SER A 57 -2.67 -6.15 -5.23
N ILE A 58 -1.64 -5.68 -4.53
CA ILE A 58 -1.56 -4.28 -4.08
C ILE A 58 -1.57 -3.34 -5.28
N ARG A 59 -0.75 -3.63 -6.29
CA ARG A 59 -0.67 -2.81 -7.51
C ARG A 59 -1.99 -2.80 -8.28
N SER A 60 -2.66 -3.94 -8.38
CA SER A 60 -3.96 -4.03 -9.05
C SER A 60 -5.04 -3.27 -8.29
N ALA A 61 -5.05 -3.33 -6.96
CA ALA A 61 -5.97 -2.55 -6.13
C ALA A 61 -5.69 -1.05 -6.27
N TRP A 62 -4.41 -0.64 -6.26
CA TRP A 62 -4.02 0.74 -6.51
C TRP A 62 -4.50 1.26 -7.88
N LEU A 63 -4.33 0.48 -8.94
CA LEU A 63 -4.83 0.84 -10.27
C LEU A 63 -6.37 0.94 -10.29
N ALA A 64 -7.07 0.03 -9.60
CA ALA A 64 -8.52 0.08 -9.49
C ALA A 64 -9.01 1.33 -8.71
N LEU A 65 -8.27 1.79 -7.70
CA LEU A 65 -8.56 3.04 -6.99
C LEU A 65 -8.39 4.29 -7.87
N ALA A 66 -7.49 4.24 -8.86
CA ALA A 66 -7.29 5.34 -9.80
C ALA A 66 -8.38 5.40 -10.88
N ASP A 67 -8.98 4.25 -11.23
CA ASP A 67 -10.05 4.13 -12.22
C ASP A 67 -11.45 4.33 -11.61
N GLY A 68 -11.60 4.05 -10.31
CA GLY A 68 -12.80 4.39 -9.54
C GLY A 68 -12.83 5.89 -9.21
N GLU A 69 -13.97 6.54 -9.48
CA GLU A 69 -14.19 7.94 -9.08
C GLU A 69 -13.76 8.17 -7.63
N PRO A 70 -13.19 9.35 -7.31
CA PRO A 70 -12.69 9.64 -5.97
C PRO A 70 -13.78 9.34 -4.96
N ASP A 71 -13.48 8.43 -4.02
CA ASP A 71 -14.29 8.19 -2.83
C ASP A 71 -14.54 9.56 -2.20
N GLN A 72 -15.71 10.13 -2.50
CA GLN A 72 -16.19 11.38 -1.96
C GLN A 72 -16.55 11.12 -0.50
N LYS A 73 -15.54 10.85 0.33
CA LYS A 73 -15.59 11.26 1.71
C LYS A 73 -15.43 12.77 1.67
N ASP A 74 -16.58 13.42 1.75
CA ASP A 74 -16.78 14.83 2.09
C ASP A 74 -16.04 15.12 3.40
N ASP A 75 -14.71 15.26 3.33
CA ASP A 75 -13.91 15.83 4.40
C ASP A 75 -13.98 17.34 4.20
N GLY A 76 -15.08 17.90 4.70
CA GLY A 76 -15.48 19.30 4.59
C GLY A 76 -14.58 20.29 5.33
N ASP A 77 -13.25 20.16 5.23
CA ASP A 77 -12.30 21.21 5.65
C ASP A 77 -10.93 21.01 5.00
N ASN A 78 -10.77 21.40 3.73
CA ASN A 78 -9.44 21.59 3.15
C ASN A 78 -9.10 23.10 3.19
N PRO A 79 -8.20 23.56 4.10
CA PRO A 79 -7.92 24.98 4.32
C PRO A 79 -7.15 25.67 3.17
N TYR A 80 -6.85 24.96 2.08
CA TYR A 80 -6.10 25.47 0.92
C TYR A 80 -6.97 25.69 -0.33
N LYS A 81 -8.29 25.70 -0.19
CA LYS A 81 -9.24 25.85 -1.32
C LYS A 81 -9.22 27.23 -2.00
N ASP A 82 -8.49 28.22 -1.47
CA ASP A 82 -8.54 29.62 -1.93
C ASP A 82 -7.24 30.15 -2.57
N ILE A 83 -6.21 29.33 -2.78
CA ILE A 83 -5.06 29.79 -3.58
C ILE A 83 -5.40 29.62 -5.06
N VAL A 84 -6.08 30.62 -5.61
CA VAL A 84 -6.09 30.91 -7.04
C VAL A 84 -4.77 31.61 -7.40
N VAL A 85 -4.03 31.03 -8.34
CA VAL A 85 -2.87 31.66 -8.99
C VAL A 85 -3.33 32.59 -10.10
#